data_AF-A0A5N7AD57-F1
#
_entry.id   AF-A0A5N7AD57-F1
#
_cell.length_a   1.000
_cell.length_b   1.000
_cell.length_c   1.000
_cell.angle_alpha   90.00
_cell.angle_beta   90.00
_cell.angle_gamma   90.00
#
_symmetry.space_group_name_H-M   'P 1'
#
loop_
_entity.id
_entity.type
_entity.pdbx_description
1 polymer ?
#
loop_
_entity_poly.entity_id
_entity_poly.type
_entity_poly.pdbx_seq_one_letter_code
_entity_poly.pdbx_strand_id
1 'polypeptide(L)'
;MADPWRMRSTFRPCLVLLAMLSTILQPGLAQICSFWDGGCVDPYAQTAISFDFSPLFLDDLTLYYAYDANSRGKGNEPMTKASFWMGYAAHHVDSSAISTNRTLEVGLRVGNLTGTPSGGTNGCDGVWGPQCSMNLKETLKEAIYQLSAKGEYYTFPLDTVLHEMLVNPPALPNCPPPFFDVQRIPVKPFASETVNDKVAMMSTSGSSDDPWKTWYIDNMTAKQQADQVAVAIISRSPSYDSPPLKSKDDVQIELVCLQAPSTGSSSSNQDST
;
A
#
# COMPACT_ATOMS: atom_id res chain seq x y z
N MET A 1 -46.45 -24.07 64.80
CA MET A 1 -45.83 -24.92 63.76
C MET A 1 -45.04 -24.00 62.86
N ALA A 2 -43.75 -24.29 62.73
CA ALA A 2 -42.81 -23.51 61.94
C ALA A 2 -42.87 -23.94 60.47
N ASP A 3 -42.76 -22.97 59.56
CA ASP A 3 -42.16 -23.16 58.24
C ASP A 3 -41.43 -21.85 57.87
N PRO A 4 -40.10 -21.78 58.00
CA PRO A 4 -39.30 -20.89 57.19
C PRO A 4 -39.16 -21.54 55.79
N TRP A 5 -38.64 -20.81 54.81
CA TRP A 5 -38.34 -21.23 53.42
C TRP A 5 -39.32 -20.66 52.39
N ARG A 6 -39.03 -19.44 51.94
CA ARG A 6 -38.95 -19.09 50.51
C ARG A 6 -38.44 -17.65 50.34
N MET A 7 -37.16 -17.45 50.64
CA MET A 7 -36.38 -16.34 50.10
C MET A 7 -35.11 -16.91 49.49
N ARG A 8 -35.25 -17.62 48.38
CA ARG A 8 -34.15 -17.87 47.45
C ARG A 8 -34.70 -17.85 46.05
N SER A 9 -33.95 -17.18 45.17
CA SER A 9 -34.01 -17.29 43.71
C SER A 9 -34.54 -16.08 42.92
N THR A 10 -34.20 -14.86 43.32
CA THR A 10 -34.12 -13.73 42.37
C THR A 10 -32.69 -13.24 42.14
N PHE A 11 -31.73 -13.59 43.00
CA PHE A 11 -30.31 -13.24 42.84
C PHE A 11 -29.55 -14.11 41.82
N ARG A 12 -30.06 -15.31 41.52
CA ARG A 12 -29.42 -16.27 40.61
C ARG A 12 -29.49 -15.91 39.12
N PRO A 13 -30.62 -15.42 38.57
CA PRO A 13 -30.69 -15.04 37.16
C PRO A 13 -29.89 -13.77 36.82
N CYS A 14 -29.77 -12.80 37.74
CA CYS A 14 -28.95 -11.60 37.51
C CYS A 14 -27.44 -11.89 37.46
N LEU A 15 -26.94 -12.84 38.26
CA LEU A 15 -25.53 -13.25 38.23
C LEU A 15 -25.16 -13.98 36.94
N VAL A 16 -26.07 -14.77 36.36
CA VAL A 16 -25.86 -15.43 35.06
C VAL A 16 -25.90 -14.42 33.91
N LEU A 17 -26.79 -13.43 33.97
CA LEU A 17 -26.83 -12.32 33.01
C LEU A 17 -25.59 -11.43 33.06
N LEU A 18 -25.05 -11.15 34.26
CA LEU A 18 -23.79 -10.41 34.43
C LEU A 18 -22.57 -11.21 33.94
N ALA A 19 -22.54 -12.52 34.17
CA ALA A 19 -21.49 -13.39 33.65
C ALA A 19 -21.53 -13.50 32.11
N MET A 20 -22.73 -13.59 31.52
CA MET A 20 -22.92 -13.56 30.06
C MET A 20 -22.59 -12.19 29.46
N LEU A 21 -22.87 -11.09 30.15
CA LEU A 21 -22.44 -9.76 29.72
C LEU A 21 -20.90 -9.62 29.75
N SER A 22 -20.23 -10.23 30.74
CA SER A 22 -18.76 -10.18 30.84
C SER A 22 -18.02 -10.98 29.75
N THR A 23 -18.69 -11.93 29.09
CA THR A 23 -18.15 -12.62 27.90
C THR A 23 -18.42 -11.86 26.60
N ILE A 24 -19.38 -10.93 26.59
CA ILE A 24 -19.71 -10.09 25.43
C ILE A 24 -18.89 -8.78 25.47
N LEU A 25 -18.55 -8.31 26.67
CA LEU A 25 -17.58 -7.24 26.92
C LEU A 25 -16.20 -7.86 27.19
N GLN A 26 -15.67 -8.65 26.26
CA GLN A 26 -14.22 -8.61 26.13
C GLN A 26 -13.91 -7.22 25.58
N PRO A 27 -13.21 -6.34 26.30
CA PRO A 27 -12.53 -5.26 25.60
C PRO A 27 -11.65 -5.98 24.59
N GLY A 28 -11.99 -5.87 23.30
CA GLY A 28 -11.03 -6.20 22.27
C GLY A 28 -9.76 -5.49 22.71
N LEU A 29 -8.70 -6.26 22.97
CA LEU A 29 -7.41 -5.68 23.27
C LEU A 29 -7.15 -4.80 22.06
N ALA A 30 -7.36 -3.48 22.19
CA ALA A 30 -6.86 -2.52 21.24
C ALA A 30 -5.36 -2.82 21.26
N GLN A 31 -4.88 -3.54 20.25
CA GLN A 31 -3.47 -3.84 20.15
C GLN A 31 -2.83 -2.46 20.03
N ILE A 32 -2.14 -2.04 21.09
CA ILE A 32 -1.49 -0.75 21.11
C ILE A 32 -0.39 -0.85 20.07
N CYS A 33 -0.63 -0.26 18.91
CA CYS A 33 0.37 -0.25 17.86
C CYS A 33 1.48 0.71 18.27
N SER A 34 2.61 0.16 18.70
CA SER A 34 3.74 1.00 19.06
C SER A 34 4.43 1.54 17.80
N PHE A 35 5.03 2.74 17.90
CA PHE A 35 5.84 3.29 16.81
C PHE A 35 6.93 2.31 16.34
N TRP A 36 7.46 1.45 17.20
CA TRP A 36 8.54 0.52 16.86
C TRP A 36 8.06 -0.86 16.37
N ASP A 37 6.75 -1.11 16.42
CA ASP A 37 6.17 -2.35 15.92
C ASP A 37 6.00 -2.28 14.39
N GLY A 38 6.74 -3.09 13.64
CA GLY A 38 6.63 -3.12 12.18
C GLY A 38 5.34 -3.75 11.65
N GLY A 39 4.59 -4.47 12.49
CA GLY A 39 3.40 -5.23 12.11
C GLY A 39 2.10 -4.43 12.08
N CYS A 40 2.14 -3.14 12.41
CA CYS A 40 0.97 -2.26 12.43
C CYS A 40 1.41 -0.81 12.18
N VAL A 41 0.48 0.13 12.03
CA VAL A 41 0.72 1.58 12.09
C VAL A 41 -0.40 2.23 12.90
N ASP A 42 -0.05 3.11 13.85
CA ASP A 42 -1.00 4.00 14.52
C ASP A 42 -0.96 5.35 13.79
N PRO A 43 -1.80 5.54 12.76
CA PRO A 43 -1.58 6.59 11.78
C PRO A 43 -1.78 7.98 12.41
N TYR A 44 -0.72 8.79 12.39
CA TYR A 44 -0.84 10.23 12.54
C TYR A 44 -1.68 10.82 11.41
N ALA A 45 -1.48 10.31 10.19
CA ALA A 45 -2.33 10.56 9.04
C ALA A 45 -2.43 9.32 8.15
N GLN A 46 -3.57 9.16 7.51
CA GLN A 46 -3.85 8.10 6.54
C GLN A 46 -4.60 8.69 5.35
N THR A 47 -4.33 8.16 4.17
CA THR A 47 -5.05 8.48 2.95
C THR A 47 -5.28 7.21 2.13
N ALA A 48 -6.26 7.26 1.23
CA ALA A 48 -6.60 6.17 0.34
C ALA A 48 -6.95 6.73 -1.04
N ILE A 49 -6.62 5.99 -2.09
CA ILE A 49 -6.95 6.34 -3.47
C ILE A 49 -7.36 5.10 -4.24
N SER A 50 -8.44 5.22 -5.00
CA SER A 50 -8.91 4.17 -5.91
C SER A 50 -8.37 4.42 -7.31
N PHE A 51 -7.99 3.36 -7.99
CA PHE A 51 -7.47 3.42 -9.36
C PHE A 51 -7.85 2.15 -10.13
N ASP A 52 -8.03 2.31 -11.45
CA ASP A 52 -8.28 1.18 -12.34
C ASP A 52 -6.97 0.42 -12.64
N PHE A 53 -7.08 -0.91 -12.69
CA PHE A 53 -5.99 -1.80 -13.10
C PHE A 53 -6.49 -2.89 -14.05
N SER A 54 -7.27 -2.46 -15.04
CA SER A 54 -7.76 -3.28 -16.14
C SER A 54 -6.61 -3.84 -17.00
N PRO A 55 -6.80 -5.00 -17.67
CA PRO A 55 -8.03 -5.78 -17.73
C PRO A 55 -8.15 -6.87 -16.64
N LEU A 56 -7.15 -7.04 -15.75
CA LEU A 56 -7.19 -8.15 -14.79
C LEU A 56 -8.25 -7.95 -13.70
N PHE A 57 -8.33 -6.75 -13.13
CA PHE A 57 -9.32 -6.41 -12.12
C PHE A 57 -10.53 -5.76 -12.78
N LEU A 58 -11.72 -6.24 -12.39
CA LEU A 58 -12.99 -5.71 -12.90
C LEU A 58 -13.49 -4.51 -12.09
N ASP A 59 -13.00 -4.39 -10.85
CA ASP A 59 -13.27 -3.27 -9.95
C ASP A 59 -11.97 -2.48 -9.68
N ASP A 60 -12.12 -1.21 -9.31
CA ASP A 60 -11.00 -0.38 -8.89
C ASP A 60 -10.27 -0.97 -7.67
N LEU A 61 -8.96 -0.88 -7.69
CA LEU A 61 -8.10 -1.21 -6.56
C LEU A 61 -7.97 0.01 -5.65
N THR A 62 -7.98 -0.19 -4.33
CA THR A 62 -7.73 0.89 -3.37
C THR A 62 -6.36 0.75 -2.76
N LEU A 63 -5.49 1.74 -2.97
CA LEU A 63 -4.21 1.85 -2.29
C LEU A 63 -4.38 2.68 -1.02
N TYR A 64 -3.87 2.16 0.09
CA TYR A 64 -3.81 2.87 1.36
C TYR A 64 -2.36 3.21 1.70
N TYR A 65 -2.16 4.42 2.20
CA TYR A 65 -0.90 4.89 2.72
C TYR A 65 -1.13 5.60 4.05
N ALA A 66 -0.30 5.25 5.03
CA ALA A 66 -0.35 5.81 6.36
C ALA A 66 1.05 6.12 6.86
N TYR A 67 1.16 7.12 7.73
CA TYR A 67 2.38 7.34 8.47
C TYR A 67 2.11 7.73 9.93
N ASP A 68 3.05 7.36 10.78
CA ASP A 68 3.19 7.76 12.16
C ASP A 68 4.53 8.49 12.33
N ALA A 69 4.67 9.35 13.32
CA ALA A 69 5.86 10.17 13.51
C ALA A 69 6.29 10.20 14.99
N ASN A 70 7.59 10.01 15.20
CA ASN A 70 8.22 10.11 16.50
C ASN A 70 9.23 11.27 16.49
N SER A 71 9.07 12.21 17.41
CA SER A 71 9.97 13.36 17.54
C SER A 71 11.36 13.00 18.10
N ARG A 72 11.52 11.80 18.65
CA ARG A 72 12.77 11.25 19.18
C ARG A 72 12.95 9.81 18.69
N GLY A 73 13.31 9.68 17.42
CA GLY A 73 13.71 8.41 16.81
C GLY A 73 15.06 7.91 17.30
N LYS A 74 15.69 7.02 16.52
CA LYS A 74 17.04 6.50 16.80
C LYS A 74 18.04 7.65 16.86
N GLY A 75 18.63 7.89 18.02
CA GLY A 75 19.64 8.94 18.19
C GLY A 75 19.08 10.35 18.45
N ASN A 76 17.81 10.48 18.86
CA ASN A 76 17.11 11.74 19.18
C ASN A 76 16.71 12.64 18.00
N GLU A 77 16.93 12.20 16.76
CA GLU A 77 16.42 12.89 15.57
C GLU A 77 14.97 12.46 15.25
N PRO A 78 14.16 13.29 14.57
CA PRO A 78 12.80 12.93 14.21
C PRO A 78 12.80 11.75 13.24
N MET A 79 11.81 10.86 13.37
CA MET A 79 11.66 9.69 12.52
C MET A 79 10.20 9.50 12.17
N THR A 80 9.96 9.09 10.93
CA THR A 80 8.62 8.73 10.44
C THR A 80 8.58 7.24 10.19
N LYS A 81 7.49 6.60 10.61
CA LYS A 81 7.13 5.23 10.25
C LYS A 81 6.07 5.32 9.15
N ALA A 82 6.34 4.72 8.01
CA ALA A 82 5.46 4.72 6.86
C ALA A 82 5.00 3.29 6.57
N SER A 83 3.74 3.15 6.18
CA SER A 83 3.13 1.87 5.87
C SER A 83 2.19 1.98 4.69
N PHE A 84 2.07 0.90 3.92
CA PHE A 84 1.08 0.79 2.85
C PHE A 84 0.50 -0.60 2.73
N TRP A 85 -0.70 -0.67 2.16
CA TRP A 85 -1.40 -1.88 1.79
C TRP A 85 -2.40 -1.59 0.68
N MET A 86 -2.96 -2.63 0.08
CA MET A 86 -4.09 -2.49 -0.84
C MET A 86 -5.33 -3.16 -0.27
N GLY A 87 -6.48 -2.61 -0.64
CA GLY A 87 -7.81 -3.20 -0.47
C GLY A 87 -8.42 -3.52 -1.83
N TYR A 88 -8.94 -4.74 -1.98
CA TYR A 88 -9.67 -5.19 -3.17
C TYR A 88 -10.54 -6.40 -2.86
N ALA A 89 -11.57 -6.60 -3.68
CA ALA A 89 -12.39 -7.81 -3.67
C ALA A 89 -11.65 -8.95 -4.42
N ALA A 90 -11.03 -9.87 -3.68
CA ALA A 90 -10.20 -10.96 -4.22
C ALA A 90 -10.92 -11.98 -5.12
N HIS A 91 -12.17 -11.74 -5.53
CA HIS A 91 -12.94 -12.64 -6.40
C HIS A 91 -13.43 -11.96 -7.68
N HIS A 92 -13.09 -10.69 -7.89
CA HIS A 92 -13.58 -9.89 -9.01
C HIS A 92 -12.45 -9.67 -10.04
N VAL A 93 -11.95 -10.78 -10.58
CA VAL A 93 -10.89 -10.82 -11.59
C VAL A 93 -11.40 -11.39 -12.91
N ASP A 94 -10.92 -10.86 -14.02
CA ASP A 94 -11.18 -11.40 -15.35
C ASP A 94 -10.17 -12.51 -15.68
N SER A 95 -10.56 -13.77 -15.45
CA SER A 95 -9.76 -14.92 -15.84
C SER A 95 -9.44 -14.99 -17.34
N SER A 96 -10.21 -14.34 -18.21
CA SER A 96 -9.94 -14.30 -19.65
C SER A 96 -8.72 -13.44 -19.99
N ALA A 97 -8.40 -12.45 -19.14
CA ALA A 97 -7.21 -11.61 -19.26
C ALA A 97 -5.90 -12.34 -18.90
N ILE A 98 -5.98 -13.55 -18.32
CA ILE A 98 -4.82 -14.36 -17.93
C ILE A 98 -4.34 -15.16 -19.14
N SER A 99 -3.37 -14.64 -19.88
CA SER A 99 -2.84 -15.25 -21.10
C SER A 99 -1.44 -15.86 -20.94
N THR A 100 -0.74 -15.53 -19.86
CA THR A 100 0.61 -16.00 -19.53
C THR A 100 0.80 -15.95 -18.02
N ASN A 101 1.81 -16.63 -17.50
CA ASN A 101 2.19 -16.50 -16.10
C ASN A 101 2.73 -15.09 -15.84
N ARG A 102 2.13 -14.39 -14.87
CA ARG A 102 2.51 -13.04 -14.51
C ARG A 102 2.54 -12.88 -12.99
N THR A 103 3.43 -12.03 -12.53
CA THR A 103 3.50 -11.61 -11.14
C THR A 103 3.06 -10.15 -11.06
N LEU A 104 2.23 -9.85 -10.06
CA LEU A 104 1.83 -8.48 -9.75
C LEU A 104 2.51 -8.01 -8.48
N GLU A 105 3.05 -6.80 -8.56
CA GLU A 105 3.84 -6.19 -7.50
C GLU A 105 3.47 -4.72 -7.34
N VAL A 106 3.55 -4.23 -6.11
CA VAL A 106 3.43 -2.80 -5.80
C VAL A 106 4.68 -2.34 -5.05
N GLY A 107 5.36 -1.34 -5.59
CA GLY A 107 6.41 -0.59 -4.91
C GLY A 107 5.89 0.77 -4.45
N LEU A 108 6.31 1.25 -3.28
CA LEU A 108 5.93 2.59 -2.81
C LEU A 108 7.15 3.46 -2.54
N ARG A 109 7.25 4.57 -3.27
CA ARG A 109 8.34 5.54 -3.18
C ARG A 109 7.87 6.77 -2.39
N VAL A 110 8.60 7.13 -1.34
CA VAL A 110 8.29 8.27 -0.46
C VAL A 110 9.56 9.05 -0.15
N GLY A 111 9.46 10.38 -0.18
CA GLY A 111 10.57 11.30 0.12
C GLY A 111 11.06 12.07 -1.09
N ASN A 112 11.70 13.22 -0.87
CA ASN A 112 12.23 14.11 -1.91
C ASN A 112 11.28 14.35 -3.09
N LEU A 113 9.99 14.55 -2.82
CA LEU A 113 9.01 14.95 -3.83
C LEU A 113 7.84 15.63 -3.16
N THR A 114 7.56 16.84 -3.59
CA THR A 114 6.42 17.64 -3.17
C THR A 114 5.60 17.99 -4.40
N GLY A 115 4.36 18.39 -4.18
CA GLY A 115 3.43 18.73 -5.27
C GLY A 115 2.01 18.40 -4.88
N THR A 116 1.08 18.58 -5.81
CA THR A 116 -0.34 18.29 -5.58
C THR A 116 -0.80 17.21 -6.55
N PRO A 117 -1.13 16.00 -6.06
CA PRO A 117 -1.62 14.94 -6.92
C PRO A 117 -2.85 15.37 -7.73
N SER A 118 -2.74 15.32 -9.06
CA SER A 118 -3.82 15.61 -10.01
C SER A 118 -3.47 15.11 -11.42
N GLY A 119 -4.43 15.17 -12.35
CA GLY A 119 -4.23 14.77 -13.76
C GLY A 119 -4.57 13.30 -14.06
N GLY A 120 -4.23 12.86 -15.28
CA GLY A 120 -4.74 11.62 -15.89
C GLY A 120 -3.99 10.35 -15.49
N THR A 121 -2.73 10.46 -15.04
CA THR A 121 -1.95 9.30 -14.56
C THR A 121 -2.12 9.12 -13.05
N ASN A 122 -3.35 8.86 -12.60
CA ASN A 122 -3.75 8.66 -11.19
C ASN A 122 -3.08 9.66 -10.22
N GLY A 123 -3.15 10.95 -10.56
CA GLY A 123 -2.61 12.03 -9.74
C GLY A 123 -1.13 12.38 -10.00
N CYS A 124 -0.37 11.61 -10.76
CA CYS A 124 1.08 11.88 -10.92
C CYS A 124 1.40 13.05 -11.86
N ASP A 125 0.53 13.37 -12.81
CA ASP A 125 0.80 14.44 -13.78
C ASP A 125 0.84 15.83 -13.11
N GLY A 126 0.08 16.04 -12.04
CA GLY A 126 0.10 17.27 -11.24
C GLY A 126 1.38 17.50 -10.46
N VAL A 127 2.19 16.45 -10.28
CA VAL A 127 3.40 16.49 -9.45
C VAL A 127 4.62 16.86 -10.31
N TRP A 128 4.76 16.26 -11.49
CA TRP A 128 5.95 16.43 -12.35
C TRP A 128 5.62 16.59 -13.85
N GLY A 129 4.33 16.66 -14.22
CA GLY A 129 3.88 16.78 -15.60
C GLY A 129 3.67 15.43 -16.33
N PRO A 130 2.76 15.37 -17.31
CA PRO A 130 2.40 14.13 -17.99
C PRO A 130 3.56 13.48 -18.74
N GLN A 131 4.50 14.27 -19.27
CA GLN A 131 5.67 13.74 -19.96
C GLN A 131 6.54 12.91 -19.02
N CYS A 132 6.70 13.34 -17.76
CA CYS A 132 7.48 12.59 -16.79
C CYS A 132 6.79 11.28 -16.43
N SER A 133 5.48 11.31 -16.16
CA SER A 133 4.68 10.11 -15.89
C SER A 133 4.85 9.07 -16.99
N MET A 134 4.72 9.47 -18.26
CA MET A 134 4.90 8.59 -19.42
C MET A 134 6.34 8.06 -19.52
N ASN A 135 7.34 8.94 -19.39
CA ASN A 135 8.74 8.54 -19.47
C ASN A 135 9.09 7.51 -18.39
N LEU A 136 8.63 7.72 -17.15
CA LEU A 136 8.85 6.80 -16.04
C LEU A 136 8.17 5.44 -16.27
N LYS A 137 6.91 5.43 -16.73
CA LYS A 137 6.20 4.19 -17.11
C LYS A 137 6.98 3.43 -18.18
N GLU A 138 7.41 4.12 -19.24
CA GLU A 138 8.14 3.50 -20.35
C GLU A 138 9.53 3.00 -19.95
N THR A 139 10.26 3.74 -19.10
CA THR A 139 11.55 3.31 -18.56
C THR A 139 11.41 2.04 -17.70
N LEU A 140 10.38 1.96 -16.85
CA LEU A 140 10.12 0.77 -16.04
C LEU A 140 9.71 -0.43 -16.90
N LYS A 141 8.82 -0.24 -17.88
CA LYS A 141 8.43 -1.28 -18.84
C LYS A 141 9.64 -1.82 -19.60
N GLU A 142 10.49 -0.93 -20.11
CA GLU A 142 11.70 -1.31 -20.84
C GLU A 142 12.66 -2.11 -19.95
N ALA A 143 12.90 -1.67 -18.72
CA ALA A 143 13.81 -2.38 -17.83
C ALA A 143 13.31 -3.79 -17.45
N ILE A 144 12.00 -3.94 -17.18
CA ILE A 144 11.40 -5.26 -16.92
C ILE A 144 11.46 -6.15 -18.17
N TYR A 145 11.22 -5.57 -19.34
CA TYR A 145 11.38 -6.28 -20.61
C TYR A 145 12.80 -6.78 -20.82
N GLN A 146 13.80 -5.92 -20.62
CA GLN A 146 15.21 -6.29 -20.74
C GLN A 146 15.62 -7.35 -19.71
N LEU A 147 15.13 -7.26 -18.47
CA LEU A 147 15.35 -8.28 -17.45
C LEU A 147 14.81 -9.65 -17.91
N SER A 148 13.58 -9.68 -18.46
CA SER A 148 12.98 -10.90 -19.02
C SER A 148 13.76 -11.44 -20.23
N ALA A 149 14.18 -10.56 -21.15
CA ALA A 149 14.88 -10.94 -22.37
C ALA A 149 16.30 -11.47 -22.13
N LYS A 150 17.00 -10.99 -21.09
CA LYS A 150 18.33 -11.49 -20.71
C LYS A 150 18.30 -12.91 -20.16
N GLY A 151 17.15 -13.38 -19.66
CA GLY A 151 17.02 -14.69 -19.03
C GLY A 151 17.79 -14.82 -17.70
N GLU A 152 18.09 -13.71 -17.05
CA GLU A 152 18.70 -13.71 -15.72
C GLU A 152 17.71 -14.23 -14.67
N TYR A 153 18.22 -14.81 -13.59
CA TYR A 153 17.38 -15.24 -12.48
C TYR A 153 16.82 -14.03 -11.73
N TYR A 154 15.50 -13.98 -11.57
CA TYR A 154 14.81 -12.99 -10.72
C TYR A 154 13.62 -13.65 -10.05
N THR A 155 13.28 -13.23 -8.83
CA THR A 155 12.05 -13.70 -8.17
C THR A 155 10.88 -12.76 -8.47
N PHE A 156 11.15 -11.45 -8.44
CA PHE A 156 10.17 -10.38 -8.47
C PHE A 156 10.69 -9.30 -9.43
N PRO A 157 10.15 -9.23 -10.68
CA PRO A 157 10.66 -8.33 -11.71
C PRO A 157 10.74 -6.86 -11.30
N LEU A 158 9.68 -6.33 -10.66
CA LEU A 158 9.65 -4.91 -10.28
C LEU A 158 10.65 -4.62 -9.16
N ASP A 159 10.69 -5.44 -8.11
CA ASP A 159 11.68 -5.31 -7.04
C ASP A 159 13.12 -5.33 -7.57
N THR A 160 13.40 -6.26 -8.50
CA THR A 160 14.72 -6.40 -9.14
C THR A 160 15.10 -5.13 -9.93
N VAL A 161 14.18 -4.63 -10.76
CA VAL A 161 14.41 -3.43 -11.57
C VAL A 161 14.55 -2.18 -10.71
N LEU A 162 13.71 -2.02 -9.69
CA LEU A 162 13.79 -0.86 -8.79
C LEU A 162 15.08 -0.87 -7.98
N HIS A 163 15.55 -2.04 -7.54
CA HIS A 163 16.83 -2.16 -6.85
C HIS A 163 17.99 -1.69 -7.75
N GLU A 164 18.04 -2.16 -8.99
CA GLU A 164 19.07 -1.75 -9.95
C GLU A 164 19.00 -0.25 -10.27
N MET A 165 17.80 0.31 -10.46
CA MET A 165 17.62 1.73 -10.74
C MET A 165 17.92 2.65 -9.55
N LEU A 166 17.85 2.16 -8.32
CA LEU A 166 18.31 2.91 -7.14
C LEU A 166 19.84 2.98 -7.09
N VAL A 167 20.55 1.93 -7.54
CA VAL A 167 22.02 1.88 -7.59
C VAL A 167 22.55 2.65 -8.79
N ASN A 168 21.93 2.47 -9.96
CA ASN A 168 22.30 3.08 -11.23
C ASN A 168 21.09 3.82 -11.84
N PRO A 169 20.76 5.04 -11.35
CA PRO A 169 19.57 5.77 -11.80
C PRO A 169 19.57 6.05 -13.31
N PRO A 170 18.48 5.70 -14.03
CA PRO A 170 18.36 6.05 -15.43
C PRO A 170 18.17 7.56 -15.60
N ALA A 171 18.61 8.08 -16.74
CA ALA A 171 18.33 9.46 -17.11
C ALA A 171 16.84 9.60 -17.49
N LEU A 172 16.08 10.33 -16.67
CA LEU A 172 14.67 10.64 -16.93
C LEU A 172 14.54 12.12 -17.37
N PRO A 173 14.45 12.40 -18.68
CA PRO A 173 14.28 13.77 -19.15
C PRO A 173 12.91 14.30 -18.69
N ASN A 174 12.89 15.58 -18.31
CA ASN A 174 11.70 16.29 -17.85
C ASN A 174 11.07 15.73 -16.56
N CYS A 175 11.85 15.03 -15.73
CA CYS A 175 11.42 14.51 -14.43
C CYS A 175 12.20 15.12 -13.24
N PRO A 176 12.13 16.44 -12.98
CA PRO A 176 12.59 16.98 -11.71
C PRO A 176 11.52 16.81 -10.61
N PRO A 177 11.89 16.53 -9.35
CA PRO A 177 13.22 16.10 -8.87
C PRO A 177 13.55 14.65 -9.28
N PRO A 178 14.83 14.21 -9.17
CA PRO A 178 15.23 12.85 -9.51
C PRO A 178 14.39 11.79 -8.77
N PHE A 179 13.67 10.96 -9.54
CA PHE A 179 12.70 10.02 -8.99
C PHE A 179 13.32 9.00 -8.01
N PHE A 180 14.51 8.50 -8.34
CA PHE A 180 15.23 7.45 -7.62
C PHE A 180 16.14 7.99 -6.50
N ASP A 181 16.11 9.28 -6.19
CA ASP A 181 16.85 9.87 -5.07
C ASP A 181 16.09 9.65 -3.75
N VAL A 182 15.99 8.40 -3.34
CA VAL A 182 15.38 7.92 -2.09
C VAL A 182 16.17 6.74 -1.53
N GLN A 183 16.10 6.52 -0.21
CA GLN A 183 16.86 5.44 0.43
C GLN A 183 16.40 4.03 -0.01
N ARG A 184 15.11 3.86 -0.24
CA ARG A 184 14.50 2.57 -0.60
C ARG A 184 13.12 2.78 -1.22
N ILE A 185 12.70 1.82 -2.03
CA ILE A 185 11.34 1.68 -2.52
C ILE A 185 10.86 0.27 -2.10
N PRO A 186 10.19 0.10 -0.94
CA PRO A 186 9.68 -1.20 -0.53
C PRO A 186 8.70 -1.76 -1.54
N VAL A 187 8.94 -3.00 -1.99
CA VAL A 187 8.07 -3.73 -2.91
C VAL A 187 7.37 -4.89 -2.22
N LYS A 188 6.09 -5.10 -2.57
CA LYS A 188 5.27 -6.25 -2.17
C LYS A 188 4.69 -6.94 -3.42
N PRO A 189 5.03 -8.21 -3.67
CA PRO A 189 4.23 -9.03 -4.58
C PRO A 189 2.87 -9.29 -3.93
N PHE A 190 1.80 -9.12 -4.69
CA PHE A 190 0.43 -9.27 -4.18
C PHE A 190 -0.45 -10.18 -5.02
N ALA A 191 -0.11 -10.50 -6.27
CA ALA A 191 -0.80 -11.53 -7.00
C ALA A 191 0.13 -12.32 -7.94
N SER A 192 -0.27 -13.54 -8.27
CA SER A 192 0.42 -14.43 -9.19
C SER A 192 -0.61 -15.09 -10.11
N GLU A 193 -0.40 -15.00 -11.41
CA GLU A 193 -1.25 -15.58 -12.43
C GLU A 193 -0.69 -16.92 -12.92
N THR A 194 -1.56 -17.91 -13.02
CA THR A 194 -1.24 -19.22 -13.61
C THR A 194 -2.04 -19.40 -14.90
N VAL A 195 -1.35 -19.48 -16.03
CA VAL A 195 -1.98 -19.56 -17.37
C VAL A 195 -2.78 -20.84 -17.59
N ASN A 196 -2.33 -21.96 -17.03
CA ASN A 196 -2.95 -23.27 -17.23
C ASN A 196 -4.33 -23.34 -16.54
N ASP A 197 -4.43 -22.80 -15.33
CA ASP A 197 -5.66 -22.83 -14.53
C ASP A 197 -6.53 -21.59 -14.74
N LYS A 198 -6.01 -20.54 -15.41
CA LYS A 198 -6.67 -19.23 -15.55
C LYS A 198 -7.05 -18.62 -14.19
N VAL A 199 -6.17 -18.79 -13.21
CA VAL A 199 -6.35 -18.31 -11.83
C VAL A 199 -5.33 -17.24 -11.51
N ALA A 200 -5.78 -16.18 -10.84
CA ALA A 200 -4.93 -15.22 -10.15
C ALA A 200 -4.98 -15.50 -8.64
N MET A 201 -3.87 -15.99 -8.07
CA MET A 201 -3.72 -16.14 -6.63
C MET A 201 -3.34 -14.80 -6.03
N MET A 202 -4.22 -14.23 -5.20
CA MET A 202 -4.03 -12.92 -4.59
C MET A 202 -3.67 -13.03 -3.11
N SER A 203 -2.89 -12.07 -2.64
CA SER A 203 -2.67 -11.82 -1.22
C SER A 203 -3.96 -11.31 -0.57
N THR A 204 -4.07 -11.47 0.74
CA THR A 204 -5.14 -10.84 1.52
C THR A 204 -4.97 -9.31 1.49
N SER A 205 -6.09 -8.59 1.47
CA SER A 205 -6.07 -7.14 1.69
C SER A 205 -5.43 -6.84 3.05
N GLY A 206 -4.65 -5.76 3.13
CA GLY A 206 -4.04 -5.34 4.39
C GLY A 206 -4.92 -4.39 5.19
N SER A 207 -4.41 -3.96 6.34
CA SER A 207 -5.05 -2.95 7.21
C SER A 207 -4.00 -2.14 7.97
N SER A 208 -4.42 -1.19 8.80
CA SER A 208 -3.51 -0.50 9.72
C SER A 208 -2.90 -1.46 10.75
N ASP A 209 -3.60 -2.53 11.12
CA ASP A 209 -3.16 -3.53 12.10
C ASP A 209 -2.35 -4.68 11.47
N ASP A 210 -2.34 -4.76 10.13
CA ASP A 210 -1.55 -5.71 9.33
C ASP A 210 -1.24 -5.09 7.95
N PRO A 211 -0.37 -4.06 7.90
CA PRO A 211 0.02 -3.44 6.65
C PRO A 211 0.96 -4.37 5.89
N TRP A 212 0.91 -4.33 4.56
CA TRP A 212 1.75 -5.20 3.74
C TRP A 212 3.24 -4.90 3.88
N LYS A 213 3.58 -3.62 4.04
CA LYS A 213 4.95 -3.16 4.28
C LYS A 213 4.93 -1.97 5.22
N THR A 214 5.91 -1.99 6.12
CA THR A 214 6.25 -0.89 7.02
C THR A 214 7.74 -0.62 6.91
N TRP A 215 8.14 0.65 6.90
CA TRP A 215 9.53 1.07 6.96
C TRP A 215 9.66 2.41 7.69
N TYR A 216 10.91 2.74 8.02
CA TYR A 216 11.25 3.95 8.76
C TYR A 216 12.02 4.90 7.86
N ILE A 217 11.72 6.19 8.00
CA ILE A 217 12.36 7.29 7.30
C ILE A 217 13.04 8.15 8.37
N ASP A 218 14.36 8.15 8.34
CA ASP A 218 15.19 8.91 9.29
C ASP A 218 15.15 10.41 8.97
N ASN A 219 15.31 11.24 10.01
CA ASN A 219 15.36 12.71 9.92
C ASN A 219 14.14 13.32 9.20
N MET A 220 12.95 12.76 9.45
CA MET A 220 11.69 13.18 8.85
C MET A 220 10.65 13.48 9.93
N THR A 221 10.24 14.74 10.01
CA THR A 221 9.15 15.18 10.88
C THR A 221 7.78 14.90 10.26
N ALA A 222 6.72 14.83 11.10
CA ALA A 222 5.34 14.68 10.63
C ALA A 222 4.93 15.74 9.60
N LYS A 223 5.40 16.99 9.77
CA LYS A 223 5.11 18.10 8.86
C LYS A 223 5.80 17.91 7.51
N GLN A 224 7.10 17.60 7.52
CA GLN A 224 7.84 17.33 6.28
C GLN A 224 7.25 16.13 5.53
N GLN A 225 6.80 15.10 6.28
CA GLN A 225 6.15 13.94 5.70
C GLN A 225 4.81 14.27 5.05
N ALA A 226 4.01 15.14 5.66
CA ALA A 226 2.74 15.61 5.07
C ALA A 226 2.95 16.34 3.73
N ASP A 227 4.07 17.06 3.59
CA ASP A 227 4.42 17.73 2.34
C ASP A 227 4.91 16.76 1.25
N GLN A 228 5.24 15.51 1.60
CA GLN A 228 5.71 14.52 0.63
C GLN A 228 4.58 13.90 -0.18
N VAL A 229 4.83 13.72 -1.47
CA VAL A 229 4.03 12.87 -2.34
C VAL A 229 4.60 11.45 -2.31
N ALA A 230 3.75 10.48 -1.96
CA ALA A 230 4.01 9.07 -2.15
C ALA A 230 3.64 8.66 -3.57
N VAL A 231 4.48 7.83 -4.20
CA VAL A 231 4.27 7.32 -5.56
C VAL A 231 4.25 5.81 -5.49
N ALA A 232 3.10 5.20 -5.72
CA ALA A 232 3.01 3.77 -5.93
C ALA A 232 3.31 3.42 -7.38
N ILE A 233 4.05 2.34 -7.57
CA ILE A 233 4.39 1.74 -8.84
C ILE A 233 3.78 0.34 -8.81
N ILE A 234 2.69 0.14 -9.56
CA ILE A 234 2.01 -1.14 -9.65
C ILE A 234 2.43 -1.77 -10.96
N SER A 235 2.92 -3.01 -10.92
CA SER A 235 3.32 -3.75 -12.11
C SER A 235 2.55 -5.04 -12.25
N ARG A 236 2.32 -5.44 -13.51
CA ARG A 236 1.90 -6.77 -13.92
C ARG A 236 2.89 -7.24 -14.98
N SER A 237 3.78 -8.12 -14.56
CA SER A 237 5.05 -8.44 -15.22
C SER A 237 5.19 -9.94 -15.41
N PRO A 238 6.04 -10.45 -16.33
CA PRO A 238 6.24 -11.89 -16.50
C PRO A 238 6.75 -12.53 -15.20
N SER A 239 6.20 -13.68 -14.83
CA SER A 239 6.78 -14.46 -13.74
C SER A 239 8.13 -15.05 -14.16
N TYR A 240 8.99 -15.32 -13.18
CA TYR A 240 10.21 -16.10 -13.40
C TYR A 240 9.91 -17.44 -14.11
N ASP A 241 10.83 -17.91 -14.95
CA ASP A 241 10.69 -19.06 -15.86
C ASP A 241 9.56 -18.98 -16.90
N SER A 242 8.88 -17.83 -17.03
CA SER A 242 7.98 -17.61 -18.17
C SER A 242 8.79 -17.42 -19.46
N PRO A 243 8.23 -17.77 -20.63
CA PRO A 243 8.85 -17.43 -21.90
C PRO A 243 9.20 -15.94 -21.97
N PRO A 244 10.34 -15.56 -22.58
CA PRO A 244 10.71 -14.16 -22.74
C PRO A 244 9.58 -13.36 -23.39
N LEU A 245 9.39 -12.14 -22.91
CA LEU A 245 8.41 -11.22 -23.48
C LEU A 245 8.69 -10.94 -24.96
N LYS A 246 7.63 -10.70 -25.73
CA LYS A 246 7.74 -10.35 -27.15
C LYS A 246 7.84 -8.84 -27.35
N SER A 247 7.25 -8.08 -26.44
CA SER A 247 7.30 -6.62 -26.41
C SER A 247 7.33 -6.12 -24.97
N LYS A 248 7.89 -4.93 -24.75
CA LYS A 248 7.72 -4.19 -23.50
C LYS A 248 6.26 -3.83 -23.20
N ASP A 249 5.40 -3.81 -24.22
CA ASP A 249 3.97 -3.58 -24.06
C ASP A 249 3.24 -4.76 -23.41
N ASP A 250 3.91 -5.91 -23.28
CA ASP A 250 3.42 -7.03 -22.49
C ASP A 250 3.56 -6.79 -20.97
N VAL A 251 4.30 -5.74 -20.58
CA VAL A 251 4.43 -5.25 -19.20
C VAL A 251 3.44 -4.11 -18.98
N GLN A 252 2.60 -4.26 -17.97
CA GLN A 252 1.71 -3.19 -17.52
C GLN A 252 2.32 -2.52 -16.29
N ILE A 253 2.43 -1.20 -16.33
CA ILE A 253 2.83 -0.36 -15.21
C ILE A 253 1.74 0.66 -14.98
N GLU A 254 1.31 0.83 -13.75
CA GLU A 254 0.53 1.98 -13.31
C GLU A 254 1.26 2.75 -12.23
N LEU A 255 1.15 4.07 -12.30
CA LEU A 255 1.65 4.99 -11.29
C LEU A 255 0.44 5.55 -10.55
N VAL A 256 0.55 5.69 -9.24
CA VAL A 256 -0.48 6.31 -8.41
C VAL A 256 0.20 7.26 -7.44
N CYS A 257 -0.15 8.55 -7.53
CA CYS A 257 0.42 9.57 -6.67
C CYS A 257 -0.61 10.02 -5.65
N LEU A 258 -0.19 10.08 -4.39
CA LEU A 258 -1.04 10.41 -3.26
C LEU A 258 -0.23 11.19 -2.23
N GLN A 259 -0.91 12.10 -1.55
CA GLN A 259 -0.37 12.89 -0.46
C GLN A 259 -1.24 12.64 0.76
N ALA A 260 -0.61 12.28 1.87
CA ALA A 260 -1.32 12.15 3.13
C ALA A 260 -1.63 13.55 3.69
N PRO A 261 -2.79 13.77 4.31
CA PRO A 261 -3.19 15.10 4.76
C PRO A 261 -2.25 15.65 5.82
N SER A 262 -1.85 16.91 5.69
CA SER A 262 -1.33 17.68 6.83
C SER A 262 -2.49 17.91 7.79
N THR A 263 -2.37 17.51 9.04
CA THR A 263 -3.36 17.83 10.08
C THR A 263 -3.64 19.34 10.09
N GLY A 264 -4.87 19.73 9.76
CA GLY A 264 -5.26 21.15 9.61
C GLY A 264 -6.50 21.48 8.79
N SER A 265 -7.13 20.51 8.10
CA SER A 265 -8.41 20.75 7.41
C SER A 265 -9.48 19.75 7.87
N SER A 266 -9.92 19.90 9.11
CA SER A 266 -11.30 19.55 9.44
C SER A 266 -12.21 20.48 8.64
N SER A 267 -12.68 20.04 7.47
CA SER A 267 -13.87 20.62 6.86
C SER A 267 -15.08 20.22 7.72
N SER A 268 -15.25 20.92 8.83
CA SER A 268 -16.52 20.99 9.52
C SER A 268 -17.47 21.74 8.59
N ASN A 269 -18.25 21.01 7.80
CA ASN A 269 -19.51 21.54 7.27
C ASN A 269 -20.46 21.75 8.47
N GLN A 270 -20.23 22.84 9.19
CA GLN A 270 -21.27 23.57 9.87
C GLN A 270 -21.51 24.79 9.01
N ASP A 271 -22.56 24.76 8.20
CA ASP A 271 -23.32 25.97 7.96
C ASP A 271 -24.80 25.63 8.06
N SER A 272 -25.32 26.09 9.18
CA SER A 272 -26.70 26.41 9.46
C SER A 272 -27.29 27.37 8.41
N THR A 273 -28.43 27.00 7.82
CA THR A 273 -29.61 27.86 7.72
C THR A 273 -30.86 27.01 7.61
#